data_AF-A0A8J4FW10-F1
#
_entry.id   AF-A0A8J4FW10-F1
#
_cell.length_a   1.000
_cell.length_b   1.000
_cell.length_c   1.000
_cell.angle_alpha   90.00
_cell.angle_beta   90.00
_cell.angle_gamma   90.00
#
_symmetry.space_group_name_H-M   'P 1'
#
loop_
_entity.id
_entity.type
_entity.pdbx_description
1 polymer ?
#
loop_
_entity_poly.entity_id
_entity_poly.type
_entity_poly.pdbx_seq_one_letter_code
_entity_poly.pdbx_strand_id
1 'polypeptide(L)'
;MLWTRYLVILFGLLWPLQINRHAAAFEEEQLIGWKGETYNVKQISATSPQSTGPWIETVSWVPRAFIYHQFLTPEECDHLIELAKPKLERSMVVGTDKDLIDDIRTSYSASIGYGETKVVALIEERIARWTHLPIRHQEPMEVLRYVNGQKYDAHWDWFDDDEVAKAKGSNRMATVLMYLSDVDPKAGGETALPLAIPLDRDTQSVDGRGYSECAGRMGISIRPRKGRLERV
;
A
#
# COMPACT_ATOMS: atom_id res chain seq x y z
N MET A 1 15.44 0.58 22.75
CA MET A 1 14.22 1.14 22.14
C MET A 1 13.51 0.04 21.38
N LEU A 2 12.25 -0.25 21.70
CA LEU A 2 11.41 -1.17 20.93
C LEU A 2 10.86 -0.40 19.72
N TRP A 3 11.33 -0.73 18.52
CA TRP A 3 10.87 -0.09 17.29
C TRP A 3 9.47 -0.62 16.97
N THR A 4 8.46 0.22 17.17
CA THR A 4 7.07 -0.09 16.81
C THR A 4 6.76 0.56 15.48
N ARG A 5 6.24 -0.22 14.53
CA ARG A 5 5.91 0.22 13.18
C ARG A 5 4.42 0.23 13.00
N TYR A 6 3.89 1.24 12.31
CA TYR A 6 2.49 1.30 11.94
C TYR A 6 2.35 1.45 10.41
N LEU A 7 1.55 0.57 9.82
CA LEU A 7 1.23 0.52 8.39
C LEU A 7 -0.28 0.43 8.26
N VAL A 8 -0.92 1.24 7.44
CA VAL A 8 -2.33 1.01 7.08
C VAL A 8 -2.38 0.30 5.75
N ILE A 9 -3.17 -0.77 5.67
CA ILE A 9 -3.57 -1.37 4.41
C ILE A 9 -5.03 -1.03 4.17
N LEU A 10 -5.29 -0.39 3.02
CA LEU A 10 -6.63 -0.23 2.50
C LEU A 10 -6.75 -1.10 1.26
N PHE A 11 -7.72 -2.00 1.29
CA PHE A 11 -7.99 -2.94 0.22
C PHE A 11 -9.25 -2.56 -0.56
N GLY A 12 -9.35 -3.02 -1.80
CA GLY A 12 -10.60 -3.06 -2.56
C GLY A 12 -10.91 -1.77 -3.33
N LEU A 13 -10.94 -1.86 -4.66
CA LEU A 13 -11.61 -0.90 -5.54
C LEU A 13 -12.22 -1.69 -6.73
N LEU A 14 -13.46 -2.15 -6.55
CA LEU A 14 -14.27 -3.09 -7.37
C LEU A 14 -14.24 -2.92 -8.91
N TRP A 15 -14.34 -4.07 -9.58
CA TRP A 15 -14.85 -4.24 -10.95
C TRP A 15 -16.39 -4.26 -10.95
N PRO A 16 -17.11 -3.48 -11.78
CA PRO A 16 -18.57 -3.56 -11.82
C PRO A 16 -19.04 -4.87 -12.50
N LEU A 17 -19.68 -5.73 -11.71
CA LEU A 17 -20.58 -6.80 -12.18
C LEU A 17 -21.86 -6.16 -12.76
N GLN A 18 -21.80 -5.63 -13.98
CA GLN A 18 -22.93 -5.38 -14.93
C GLN A 18 -22.59 -4.25 -15.91
N ILE A 19 -21.53 -4.42 -16.70
CA ILE A 19 -21.39 -3.67 -17.95
C ILE A 19 -21.49 -4.69 -19.08
N ASN A 20 -22.50 -4.50 -19.93
CA ASN A 20 -22.66 -5.24 -21.18
C ASN A 20 -21.29 -5.41 -21.86
N ARG A 21 -20.97 -6.62 -22.31
CA ARG A 21 -19.76 -6.97 -23.08
C ARG A 21 -19.56 -6.16 -24.39
N HIS A 22 -20.39 -5.16 -24.64
CA HIS A 22 -20.32 -4.21 -25.75
C HIS A 22 -19.80 -2.82 -25.37
N ALA A 23 -19.56 -2.51 -24.09
CA ALA A 23 -18.80 -1.32 -23.68
C ALA A 23 -17.37 -1.72 -23.33
N ALA A 24 -16.63 -2.21 -24.32
CA ALA A 24 -15.24 -2.67 -24.22
C ALA A 24 -14.22 -1.49 -24.13
N ALA A 25 -14.64 -0.36 -23.58
CA ALA A 25 -13.83 0.86 -23.47
C ALA A 25 -14.30 1.70 -22.26
N PHE A 26 -14.55 1.06 -21.12
CA PHE A 26 -14.42 1.79 -19.86
C PHE A 26 -12.90 2.01 -19.69
N GLU A 27 -12.48 3.22 -20.03
CA GLU A 27 -11.11 3.63 -20.29
C GLU A 27 -10.17 3.27 -19.11
N GLU A 28 -9.32 2.26 -19.31
CA GLU A 28 -8.08 2.09 -18.54
C GLU A 28 -7.26 3.40 -18.50
N GLU A 29 -7.52 4.32 -19.44
CA GLU A 29 -6.96 5.68 -19.52
C GLU A 29 -7.25 6.57 -18.31
N GLN A 30 -8.19 6.21 -17.45
CA GLN A 30 -8.50 7.01 -16.24
C GLN A 30 -7.69 6.63 -15.01
N LEU A 31 -6.88 5.55 -15.06
CA LEU A 31 -6.04 5.15 -13.95
C LEU A 31 -4.67 5.82 -14.04
N ILE A 32 -4.15 6.26 -12.90
CA ILE A 32 -2.79 6.82 -12.81
C ILE A 32 -1.79 5.85 -13.44
N GLY A 33 -1.01 6.38 -14.38
CA GLY A 33 0.01 5.66 -15.10
C GLY A 33 -0.46 4.87 -16.33
N TRP A 34 -1.67 5.08 -16.83
CA TRP A 34 -1.99 4.57 -18.16
C TRP A 34 -1.26 5.36 -19.26
N LYS A 35 -0.90 4.68 -20.37
CA LYS A 35 -0.11 5.24 -21.48
C LYS A 35 -0.79 6.49 -22.07
N GLY A 36 -0.34 7.65 -21.61
CA GLY A 36 -0.80 8.98 -22.02
C GLY A 36 -0.06 10.08 -21.25
N GLU A 37 0.29 9.83 -19.99
CA GLU A 37 1.29 10.62 -19.27
C GLU A 37 2.68 10.14 -19.69
N THR A 38 3.38 10.88 -20.54
CA THR A 38 4.73 10.54 -20.98
C THR A 38 5.69 10.55 -19.79
N TYR A 39 5.88 9.39 -19.16
CA TYR A 39 6.87 9.19 -18.10
C TYR A 39 8.27 9.24 -18.72
N ASN A 40 8.88 10.43 -18.75
CA ASN A 40 10.25 10.60 -19.24
C ASN A 40 11.24 10.47 -18.07
N VAL A 41 11.76 9.25 -17.88
CA VAL A 41 12.75 8.93 -16.83
C VAL A 41 13.98 9.86 -16.88
N LYS A 42 14.34 10.37 -18.07
CA LYS A 42 15.48 11.31 -18.24
C LYS A 42 15.24 12.71 -17.70
N GLN A 43 14.00 13.10 -17.40
CA GLN A 43 13.70 14.40 -16.78
C GLN A 43 13.74 14.35 -15.24
N ILE A 44 13.61 13.17 -14.63
CA ILE A 44 13.58 13.02 -13.17
C ILE A 44 15.00 12.79 -12.61
N SER A 45 15.91 12.22 -13.40
CA SER A 45 17.29 11.93 -12.96
C SER A 45 18.19 13.16 -12.72
N ALA A 46 17.72 14.38 -13.03
CA ALA A 46 18.50 15.61 -12.87
C ALA A 46 18.14 16.46 -11.64
N THR A 47 17.10 16.12 -10.89
CA THR A 47 16.73 16.89 -9.69
C THR A 47 15.93 16.00 -8.74
N SER A 48 16.46 15.71 -7.56
CA SER A 48 15.59 15.54 -6.40
C SER A 48 14.84 16.86 -6.28
N PRO A 49 13.54 16.96 -6.58
CA PRO A 49 12.88 18.23 -6.40
C PRO A 49 13.01 18.55 -4.91
N GLN A 50 13.56 19.73 -4.60
CA GLN A 50 13.33 20.43 -3.33
C GLN A 50 11.84 20.82 -3.25
N SER A 51 10.94 19.87 -3.53
CA SER A 51 9.51 20.02 -3.46
C SER A 51 9.17 20.07 -1.99
N THR A 52 8.75 21.23 -1.51
CA THR A 52 8.16 21.41 -0.18
C THR A 52 6.75 20.80 -0.10
N GLY A 53 6.34 19.98 -1.08
CA GLY A 53 4.98 19.50 -1.22
C GLY A 53 4.87 18.09 -1.81
N PRO A 54 3.63 17.61 -1.97
CA PRO A 54 3.32 16.27 -2.46
C PRO A 54 3.86 16.01 -3.87
N TRP A 55 4.41 14.82 -4.11
CA TRP A 55 4.85 14.39 -5.45
C TRP A 55 4.77 12.86 -5.59
N ILE A 56 4.75 12.37 -6.83
CA ILE A 56 4.58 10.94 -7.15
C ILE A 56 5.86 10.38 -7.79
N GLU A 57 6.36 9.27 -7.24
CA GLU A 57 7.44 8.45 -7.78
C GLU A 57 6.84 7.20 -8.43
N THR A 58 7.15 6.92 -9.70
CA THR A 58 6.86 5.60 -10.27
C THR A 58 7.98 4.65 -9.90
N VAL A 59 7.61 3.51 -9.32
CA VAL A 59 8.53 2.47 -8.88
C VAL A 59 8.65 1.38 -9.92
N SER A 60 7.53 0.93 -10.48
CA SER A 60 7.49 -0.14 -11.47
C SER A 60 6.23 -0.02 -12.33
N TRP A 61 6.32 -0.52 -13.57
CA TRP A 61 5.17 -0.75 -14.45
C TRP A 61 4.66 -2.19 -14.40
N VAL A 62 5.47 -3.12 -13.86
CA VAL A 62 5.16 -4.55 -13.77
C VAL A 62 5.64 -5.08 -12.41
N PRO A 63 4.76 -5.30 -11.41
CA PRO A 63 3.42 -4.73 -11.35
C PRO A 63 3.48 -3.20 -11.26
N ARG A 64 2.33 -2.54 -11.48
CA ARG A 64 2.24 -1.08 -11.37
C ARG A 64 2.40 -0.67 -9.92
N ALA A 65 3.50 0.01 -9.60
CA ALA A 65 3.76 0.48 -8.25
C ALA A 65 4.16 1.96 -8.25
N PHE A 66 3.52 2.75 -7.38
CA PHE A 66 3.74 4.19 -7.26
C PHE A 66 3.84 4.59 -5.79
N ILE A 67 4.72 5.55 -5.49
CA ILE A 67 4.80 6.18 -4.17
C ILE A 67 4.30 7.60 -4.28
N TYR A 68 3.30 7.94 -3.48
CA TYR A 68 2.89 9.30 -3.21
C TYR A 68 3.62 9.80 -1.95
N HIS A 69 4.56 10.72 -2.14
CA HIS A 69 5.30 11.34 -1.03
C HIS A 69 4.47 12.43 -0.37
N GLN A 70 4.47 12.45 0.97
CA GLN A 70 3.73 13.43 1.78
C GLN A 70 2.22 13.39 1.50
N PHE A 71 1.67 12.17 1.34
CA PHE A 71 0.24 11.96 1.14
C PHE A 71 -0.54 12.23 2.44
N LEU A 72 -0.04 11.77 3.58
CA LEU A 72 -0.57 12.10 4.89
C LEU A 72 0.33 13.13 5.58
N THR A 73 -0.31 14.04 6.31
CA THR A 73 0.36 14.91 7.28
C THR A 73 0.84 14.12 8.51
N PRO A 74 1.85 14.59 9.24
CA PRO A 74 2.28 13.95 10.49
C PRO A 74 1.13 13.78 11.50
N GLU A 75 0.23 14.75 11.57
CA GLU A 75 -0.93 14.76 12.47
C GLU A 75 -1.99 13.73 12.04
N GLU A 76 -2.23 13.57 10.74
CA GLU A 76 -3.10 12.50 10.22
C GLU A 76 -2.54 11.12 10.57
N CYS A 77 -1.22 10.93 10.45
CA CYS A 77 -0.59 9.68 10.85
C CYS A 77 -0.77 9.38 12.35
N ASP A 78 -0.52 10.37 13.20
CA ASP A 78 -0.66 10.21 14.66
C ASP A 78 -2.12 9.95 15.05
N HIS A 79 -3.07 10.64 14.40
CA HIS A 79 -4.50 10.41 14.61
C HIS A 79 -4.92 8.96 14.31
N LEU A 80 -4.47 8.40 13.18
CA LEU A 80 -4.76 7.00 12.83
C LEU A 80 -4.12 6.01 13.82
N ILE A 81 -2.91 6.29 14.31
CA ILE A 81 -2.24 5.48 15.32
C ILE A 81 -3.04 5.50 16.64
N GLU A 82 -3.43 6.67 17.13
CA GLU A 82 -4.19 6.79 18.38
C GLU A 82 -5.57 6.10 18.29
N LEU A 83 -6.24 6.20 17.14
CA LEU A 83 -7.52 5.55 16.93
C LEU A 83 -7.41 4.02 16.93
N ALA A 84 -6.30 3.48 16.40
CA ALA A 84 -6.03 2.05 16.31
C ALA A 84 -5.55 1.44 17.63
N LYS A 85 -4.73 2.16 18.41
CA LYS A 85 -4.09 1.66 19.65
C LYS A 85 -5.00 0.85 20.59
N PRO A 86 -6.21 1.32 20.97
CA PRO A 86 -7.06 0.58 21.90
C PRO A 86 -7.73 -0.65 21.29
N LYS A 87 -7.69 -0.81 19.96
CA LYS A 87 -8.32 -1.90 19.20
C LYS A 87 -7.33 -2.96 18.69
N LEU A 88 -6.03 -2.79 18.98
CA LEU A 88 -5.00 -3.68 18.44
C LEU A 88 -5.10 -5.08 19.04
N GLU A 89 -5.37 -6.05 18.18
CA GLU A 89 -5.36 -7.47 18.50
C GLU A 89 -4.31 -8.20 17.68
N ARG A 90 -3.97 -9.44 18.05
CA ARG A 90 -3.01 -10.23 17.27
C ARG A 90 -3.62 -10.49 15.89
N SER A 91 -2.87 -10.19 14.81
CA SER A 91 -3.36 -10.42 13.46
C SER A 91 -3.60 -11.91 13.22
N MET A 92 -4.73 -12.23 12.60
CA MET A 92 -5.05 -13.55 12.09
C MET A 92 -4.94 -13.56 10.57
N VAL A 93 -4.66 -14.72 9.98
CA VAL A 93 -4.72 -14.94 8.53
C VAL A 93 -6.01 -15.69 8.22
N VAL A 94 -6.72 -15.26 7.17
CA VAL A 94 -7.94 -15.95 6.71
C VAL A 94 -7.53 -17.31 6.12
N GLY A 95 -7.84 -18.37 6.84
CA GLY A 95 -7.72 -19.74 6.34
C GLY A 95 -8.97 -20.18 5.59
N THR A 96 -8.87 -21.30 4.88
CA THR A 96 -9.96 -21.88 4.08
C THR A 96 -11.21 -22.24 4.92
N ASP A 97 -11.02 -22.55 6.21
CA ASP A 97 -12.10 -22.97 7.12
C ASP A 97 -12.25 -22.12 8.39
N LYS A 98 -11.17 -21.49 8.89
CA LYS A 98 -11.15 -20.59 10.07
C LYS A 98 -9.98 -19.62 10.00
N ASP A 99 -10.14 -18.48 10.68
CA ASP A 99 -9.03 -17.56 10.96
C ASP A 99 -7.97 -18.26 11.83
N LEU A 100 -6.73 -18.30 11.36
CA LEU A 100 -5.62 -18.97 12.03
C LEU A 100 -4.58 -17.95 12.49
N ILE A 101 -4.03 -18.18 13.69
CA ILE A 101 -2.79 -17.53 14.11
C ILE A 101 -1.67 -18.22 13.31
N ASP A 102 -1.07 -17.49 12.38
CA ASP A 102 -0.05 -18.01 11.47
C ASP A 102 1.32 -17.35 11.73
N ASP A 103 2.40 -18.09 11.47
CA ASP A 103 3.78 -17.62 11.51
C ASP A 103 4.12 -16.73 10.29
N ILE A 104 3.28 -16.76 9.25
CA ILE A 104 3.40 -15.93 8.05
C ILE A 104 3.17 -14.45 8.37
N ARG A 105 2.18 -14.13 9.22
CA ARG A 105 1.83 -12.76 9.63
C ARG A 105 1.80 -12.65 11.14
N THR A 106 2.86 -12.08 11.69
CA THR A 106 3.05 -12.03 13.14
C THR A 106 2.67 -10.69 13.76
N SER A 107 2.10 -9.75 12.99
CA SER A 107 1.72 -8.40 13.42
C SER A 107 0.54 -8.35 14.40
N TYR A 108 0.26 -7.16 14.92
CA TYR A 108 -1.05 -6.80 15.48
C TYR A 108 -1.85 -6.01 14.44
N SER A 109 -3.18 -6.06 14.49
CA SER A 109 -4.07 -5.32 13.59
C SER A 109 -5.23 -4.68 14.33
N ALA A 110 -5.72 -3.57 13.79
CA ALA A 110 -6.91 -2.88 14.23
C ALA A 110 -7.65 -2.33 13.02
N SER A 111 -8.97 -2.57 12.96
CA SER A 111 -9.82 -2.02 11.93
C SER A 111 -10.33 -0.62 12.33
N ILE A 112 -10.26 0.32 11.39
CA ILE A 112 -10.88 1.65 11.49
C ILE A 112 -12.07 1.67 10.54
N GLY A 113 -13.25 1.98 11.07
CA GLY A 113 -14.48 1.99 10.28
C GLY A 113 -14.55 3.16 9.31
N TYR A 114 -15.42 3.03 8.30
CA TYR A 114 -15.66 4.08 7.31
C TYR A 114 -16.05 5.40 7.96
N GLY A 115 -15.36 6.47 7.58
CA GLY A 115 -15.62 7.82 8.10
C GLY A 115 -15.71 7.90 9.64
N GLU A 116 -15.06 7.00 10.37
CA GLU A 116 -15.17 6.90 11.84
C GLU A 116 -14.83 8.23 12.54
N THR A 117 -13.96 9.02 11.91
CA THR A 117 -13.72 10.41 12.25
C THR A 117 -13.69 11.27 10.98
N LYS A 118 -13.84 12.59 11.13
CA LYS A 118 -13.70 13.53 10.00
C LYS A 118 -12.34 13.41 9.30
N VAL A 119 -11.28 13.14 10.07
CA VAL A 119 -9.93 12.94 9.53
C VAL A 119 -9.89 11.69 8.65
N VAL A 120 -10.47 10.58 9.11
CA VAL A 120 -10.57 9.32 8.33
C VAL A 120 -11.32 9.56 7.03
N ALA A 121 -12.50 10.20 7.08
CA ALA A 121 -13.29 10.50 5.89
C ALA A 121 -12.51 11.33 4.85
N LEU A 122 -11.77 12.35 5.30
CA LEU A 122 -10.95 13.18 4.40
C LEU A 122 -9.80 12.40 3.76
N ILE A 123 -9.23 11.41 4.47
CA ILE A 123 -8.20 10.52 3.93
C ILE A 123 -8.83 9.58 2.89
N GLU A 124 -9.98 8.96 3.17
CA GLU A 124 -10.71 8.10 2.23
C GLU A 124 -11.07 8.83 0.93
N GLU A 125 -11.54 10.08 1.03
CA GLU A 125 -11.80 10.96 -0.12
C GLU A 125 -10.53 11.26 -0.91
N ARG A 126 -9.40 11.51 -0.23
CA ARG A 126 -8.10 11.76 -0.88
C ARG A 126 -7.61 10.53 -1.62
N ILE A 127 -7.78 9.34 -1.04
CA ILE A 127 -7.45 8.06 -1.66
C ILE A 127 -8.32 7.85 -2.90
N ALA A 128 -9.63 8.06 -2.81
CA ALA A 128 -10.53 7.92 -3.95
C ALA A 128 -10.15 8.86 -5.11
N ARG A 129 -9.84 10.12 -4.80
CA ARG A 129 -9.41 11.10 -5.81
C ARG A 129 -8.12 10.68 -6.49
N TRP A 130 -7.13 10.22 -5.73
CA TRP A 130 -5.85 9.81 -6.30
C TRP A 130 -5.96 8.49 -7.06
N THR A 131 -6.72 7.53 -6.55
CA THR A 131 -6.84 6.23 -7.20
C THR A 131 -7.77 6.24 -8.41
N HIS A 132 -8.54 7.32 -8.59
CA HIS A 132 -9.64 7.48 -9.55
C HIS A 132 -10.75 6.45 -9.36
N LEU A 133 -10.96 6.00 -8.13
CA LEU A 133 -11.90 4.93 -7.81
C LEU A 133 -12.85 5.37 -6.70
N PRO A 134 -14.15 5.02 -6.79
CA PRO A 134 -15.15 5.47 -5.82
C PRO A 134 -14.85 5.03 -4.38
N ILE A 135 -15.09 5.92 -3.40
CA ILE A 135 -14.96 5.62 -1.96
C ILE A 135 -15.74 4.37 -1.57
N ARG A 136 -16.95 4.18 -2.13
CA ARG A 136 -17.81 3.01 -1.86
C ARG A 136 -17.18 1.66 -2.19
N HIS A 137 -16.05 1.63 -2.90
CA HIS A 137 -15.36 0.40 -3.21
C HIS A 137 -14.23 0.07 -2.23
N GLN A 138 -13.80 1.04 -1.41
CA GLN A 138 -12.78 0.86 -0.37
C GLN A 138 -13.29 -0.12 0.69
N GLU A 139 -12.42 -1.01 1.17
CA GLU A 139 -12.59 -1.76 2.43
C GLU A 139 -12.28 -0.83 3.63
N PRO A 140 -12.63 -1.19 4.88
CA PRO A 140 -12.20 -0.45 6.05
C PRO A 140 -10.66 -0.40 6.14
N MET A 141 -10.12 0.66 6.77
CA MET A 141 -8.68 0.78 6.96
C MET A 141 -8.17 -0.24 7.99
N GLU A 142 -7.19 -1.05 7.60
CA GLU A 142 -6.54 -2.00 8.51
C GLU A 142 -5.19 -1.45 8.98
N VAL A 143 -5.11 -1.02 10.24
CA VAL A 143 -3.87 -0.55 10.86
C VAL A 143 -3.09 -1.71 11.43
N LEU A 144 -1.91 -1.95 10.89
CA LEU A 144 -0.99 -3.00 11.27
C LEU A 144 0.13 -2.46 12.12
N ARG A 145 0.44 -3.18 13.20
CA ARG A 145 1.56 -2.88 14.08
C ARG A 145 2.56 -4.02 14.09
N TYR A 146 3.79 -3.72 13.66
CA TYR A 146 4.91 -4.66 13.73
C TYR A 146 5.87 -4.26 14.84
N VAL A 147 6.32 -5.24 15.64
CA VAL A 147 7.44 -5.11 16.58
C VAL A 147 8.66 -5.89 16.09
N ASN A 148 9.81 -5.73 16.75
CA ASN A 148 11.07 -6.36 16.35
C ASN A 148 10.92 -7.86 16.04
N GLY A 149 11.41 -8.27 14.87
CA GLY A 149 11.38 -9.66 14.40
C GLY A 149 10.07 -10.09 13.75
N GLN A 150 9.00 -9.28 13.83
CA GLN A 150 7.76 -9.57 13.12
C GLN A 150 7.88 -9.21 11.64
N LYS A 151 7.18 -9.99 10.82
CA LYS A 151 7.18 -9.87 9.36
C LYS A 151 5.82 -10.24 8.78
N TYR A 152 5.68 -9.95 7.50
CA TYR A 152 4.69 -10.55 6.62
C TYR A 152 5.45 -11.10 5.41
N ASP A 153 5.37 -12.41 5.16
CA ASP A 153 5.95 -12.98 3.95
C ASP A 153 5.19 -12.51 2.69
N ALA A 154 5.89 -12.56 1.54
CA ALA A 154 5.33 -12.13 0.26
C ALA A 154 4.07 -12.93 -0.09
N HIS A 155 3.03 -12.22 -0.49
CA HIS A 155 1.71 -12.78 -0.81
C HIS A 155 1.02 -11.93 -1.88
N TRP A 156 -0.09 -12.43 -2.38
CA TRP A 156 -1.03 -11.66 -3.19
C TRP A 156 -2.11 -11.09 -2.31
N ASP A 157 -2.51 -9.85 -2.61
CA ASP A 157 -3.61 -9.21 -1.89
C ASP A 157 -4.98 -9.67 -2.37
N TRP A 158 -5.07 -10.27 -3.57
CA TRP A 158 -6.29 -10.83 -4.11
C TRP A 158 -6.64 -12.16 -3.44
N PHE A 159 -7.92 -12.53 -3.49
CA PHE A 159 -8.40 -13.85 -3.07
C PHE A 159 -8.25 -14.85 -4.23
N ASP A 160 -7.65 -16.01 -3.99
CA ASP A 160 -7.55 -17.07 -5.01
C ASP A 160 -8.89 -17.80 -5.24
N ASP A 161 -9.77 -17.80 -4.24
CA ASP A 161 -11.10 -18.41 -4.30
C ASP A 161 -12.16 -17.37 -4.71
N ASP A 162 -12.78 -17.58 -5.86
CA ASP A 162 -13.83 -16.72 -6.40
C ASP A 162 -15.06 -16.63 -5.49
N GLU A 163 -15.41 -17.67 -4.75
CA GLU A 163 -16.55 -17.66 -3.82
C GLU A 163 -16.20 -16.82 -2.58
N VAL A 164 -14.96 -16.87 -2.10
CA VAL A 164 -14.48 -15.95 -1.05
C VAL A 164 -14.50 -14.51 -1.55
N ALA A 165 -14.02 -14.27 -2.78
CA ALA A 165 -14.05 -12.94 -3.39
C ALA A 165 -15.48 -12.40 -3.52
N LYS A 166 -16.44 -13.21 -3.99
CA LYS A 166 -17.86 -12.84 -4.09
C LYS A 166 -18.49 -12.58 -2.72
N ALA A 167 -18.17 -13.39 -1.72
CA ALA A 167 -18.65 -13.20 -0.35
C ALA A 167 -18.15 -11.88 0.25
N LYS A 168 -16.98 -11.40 -0.17
CA LYS A 168 -16.41 -10.09 0.17
C LYS A 168 -16.82 -8.96 -0.78
N GLY A 169 -17.70 -9.23 -1.76
CA GLY A 169 -18.20 -8.26 -2.75
C GLY A 169 -17.53 -8.40 -4.11
N SER A 170 -16.20 -8.41 -4.16
CA SER A 170 -15.40 -8.82 -5.32
C SER A 170 -13.95 -9.05 -4.93
N ASN A 171 -13.12 -9.38 -5.90
CA ASN A 171 -11.68 -9.38 -5.71
C ASN A 171 -11.09 -7.96 -5.71
N ARG A 172 -9.88 -7.82 -5.15
CA ARG A 172 -9.16 -6.55 -5.01
C ARG A 172 -8.42 -6.20 -6.31
N MET A 173 -8.54 -4.95 -6.76
CA MET A 173 -7.89 -4.46 -7.99
C MET A 173 -6.58 -3.71 -7.72
N ALA A 174 -6.47 -3.07 -6.56
CA ALA A 174 -5.31 -2.31 -6.13
C ALA A 174 -5.27 -2.28 -4.60
N THR A 175 -4.07 -2.09 -4.07
CA THR A 175 -3.84 -1.91 -2.64
C THR A 175 -3.20 -0.57 -2.38
N VAL A 176 -3.62 0.08 -1.30
CA VAL A 176 -3.02 1.32 -0.80
C VAL A 176 -2.39 1.06 0.57
N LEU A 177 -1.08 1.27 0.63
CA LEU A 177 -0.25 1.11 1.81
C LEU A 177 0.18 2.48 2.33
N MET A 178 -0.21 2.86 3.54
CA MET A 178 0.17 4.13 4.16
C MET A 178 1.11 3.93 5.35
N TYR A 179 2.29 4.51 5.28
CA TYR A 179 3.30 4.41 6.34
C TYR A 179 3.03 5.47 7.41
N LEU A 180 2.65 5.04 8.62
CA LEU A 180 2.27 5.95 9.71
C LEU A 180 3.43 6.35 10.63
N SER A 181 4.58 5.68 10.49
CA SER A 181 5.77 5.92 11.31
C SER A 181 7.06 5.77 10.49
N ASP A 182 8.09 6.56 10.82
CA ASP A 182 9.43 6.31 10.33
C ASP A 182 10.01 5.05 10.98
N VAL A 183 10.85 4.34 10.22
CA VAL A 183 11.58 3.17 10.72
C VAL A 183 13.07 3.41 10.54
N ASP A 184 13.85 3.05 11.58
CA ASP A 184 15.31 3.04 11.47
C ASP A 184 15.71 2.17 10.27
N PRO A 185 16.45 2.70 9.29
CA PRO A 185 16.89 1.93 8.13
C PRO A 185 17.63 0.63 8.49
N LYS A 186 18.31 0.59 9.64
CA LYS A 186 19.01 -0.61 10.12
C LYS A 186 18.07 -1.69 10.66
N ALA A 187 16.82 -1.34 10.98
CA ALA A 187 15.83 -2.27 11.49
C ALA A 187 15.08 -2.99 10.36
N GLY A 188 15.19 -2.53 9.11
CA GLY A 188 14.40 -3.03 7.97
C GLY A 188 12.93 -2.62 8.04
N GLY A 189 12.02 -3.46 7.53
CA GLY A 189 10.57 -3.17 7.49
C GLY A 189 10.11 -2.59 6.16
N GLU A 190 10.90 -2.82 5.13
CA GLU A 190 10.57 -2.43 3.77
C GLU A 190 9.45 -3.30 3.19
N THR A 191 8.63 -2.69 2.35
CA THR A 191 7.71 -3.43 1.49
C THR A 191 8.51 -3.89 0.28
N ALA A 192 8.76 -5.19 0.20
CA ALA A 192 9.47 -5.79 -0.91
C ALA A 192 8.47 -6.20 -2.00
N LEU A 193 8.82 -5.93 -3.25
CA LEU A 193 8.07 -6.30 -4.44
C LEU A 193 8.92 -7.26 -5.30
N PRO A 194 8.94 -8.58 -4.99
CA PRO A 194 9.88 -9.52 -5.60
C PRO A 194 9.77 -9.68 -7.11
N LEU A 195 8.58 -9.42 -7.65
CA LEU A 195 8.28 -9.54 -9.07
C LEU A 195 8.38 -8.21 -9.83
N ALA A 196 8.77 -7.12 -9.15
CA ALA A 196 8.81 -5.81 -9.76
C ALA A 196 10.00 -5.63 -10.72
N ILE A 197 9.72 -5.09 -11.90
CA ILE A 197 10.73 -4.77 -12.90
C ILE A 197 11.18 -3.32 -12.71
N PRO A 198 12.49 -3.07 -12.49
CA PRO A 198 12.99 -1.71 -12.31
C PRO A 198 12.88 -0.92 -13.60
N LEU A 199 12.47 0.34 -13.49
CA LEU A 199 12.52 1.35 -14.55
C LEU A 199 13.95 1.64 -14.98
N ASP A 200 14.86 1.70 -14.01
CA ASP A 200 16.28 1.95 -14.19
C ASP A 200 17.06 1.27 -13.05
N ARG A 201 17.88 0.29 -13.40
CA ARG A 201 18.64 -0.55 -12.45
C ARG A 201 19.78 0.18 -11.77
N ASP A 202 20.28 1.25 -12.37
CA ASP A 202 21.42 2.00 -11.84
C ASP A 202 20.97 3.02 -10.81
N THR A 203 19.75 3.54 -10.96
CA THR A 203 19.16 4.51 -10.03
C THR A 203 18.28 3.88 -8.96
N GLN A 204 17.60 2.77 -9.26
CA GLN A 204 16.82 2.03 -8.29
C GLN A 204 17.69 0.97 -7.62
N SER A 205 17.72 0.99 -6.28
CA SER A 205 18.51 0.06 -5.47
C SER A 205 17.96 -1.37 -5.53
N VAL A 206 18.21 -2.06 -6.63
CA VAL A 206 17.83 -3.45 -6.89
C VAL A 206 18.82 -4.47 -6.33
N ASP A 207 20.03 -4.03 -5.98
CA ASP A 207 21.10 -4.85 -5.40
C ASP A 207 21.10 -4.86 -3.87
N GLY A 208 20.11 -4.20 -3.25
CA GLY A 208 19.95 -4.12 -1.81
C GLY A 208 20.87 -3.15 -1.08
N ARG A 209 21.68 -2.34 -1.78
CA ARG A 209 22.58 -1.40 -1.09
C ARG A 209 21.80 -0.37 -0.26
N GLY A 210 22.06 -0.39 1.06
CA GLY A 210 21.41 0.48 2.04
C GLY A 210 20.07 -0.03 2.57
N TYR A 211 19.62 -1.21 2.13
CA TYR A 211 18.42 -1.88 2.60
C TYR A 211 18.76 -3.00 3.59
N SER A 212 17.75 -3.52 4.29
CA SER A 212 17.90 -4.71 5.13
C SER A 212 18.29 -5.94 4.29
N GLU A 213 18.87 -6.96 4.93
CA GLU A 213 19.23 -8.23 4.27
C GLU A 213 18.01 -8.90 3.59
N CYS A 214 16.83 -8.78 4.21
CA CYS A 214 15.58 -9.28 3.64
C CYS A 214 15.24 -8.54 2.34
N ALA A 215 15.15 -7.21 2.41
CA ALA A 215 14.82 -6.36 1.27
C ALA A 215 15.84 -6.50 0.13
N GLY A 216 17.13 -6.57 0.45
CA GLY A 216 18.19 -6.70 -0.54
C GLY A 216 18.19 -8.01 -1.34
N ARG A 217 17.50 -9.04 -0.86
CA ARG A 217 17.32 -10.32 -1.58
C ARG A 217 16.04 -10.38 -2.39
N MET A 218 15.12 -9.43 -2.19
CA MET A 218 13.75 -9.47 -2.67
C MET A 218 13.50 -8.44 -3.79
N GLY A 219 14.55 -7.96 -4.45
CA GLY A 219 14.43 -7.02 -5.57
C GLY A 219 14.07 -5.61 -5.13
N ILE A 220 13.12 -4.97 -5.84
CA ILE A 220 12.70 -3.61 -5.53
C ILE A 220 12.03 -3.59 -4.16
N SER A 221 12.50 -2.71 -3.29
CA SER A 221 11.98 -2.55 -1.93
C SER A 221 11.74 -1.07 -1.60
N ILE A 222 10.65 -0.81 -0.90
CA ILE A 222 10.21 0.53 -0.53
C ILE A 222 10.41 0.72 0.96
N ARG A 223 11.16 1.76 1.35
CA ARG A 223 11.38 2.06 2.76
C ARG A 223 10.19 2.78 3.36
N PRO A 224 9.70 2.34 4.53
CA PRO A 224 8.66 3.04 5.25
C PRO A 224 9.17 4.42 5.69
N ARG A 225 8.44 5.46 5.31
CA ARG A 225 8.62 6.80 5.88
C ARG A 225 7.29 7.41 6.20
N LYS A 226 7.18 8.05 7.37
CA LYS A 226 5.94 8.63 7.85
C LYS A 226 5.32 9.54 6.79
N GLY A 227 4.03 9.35 6.54
CA GLY A 227 3.25 10.14 5.60
C GLY A 227 3.38 9.77 4.13
N ARG A 228 4.22 8.77 3.78
CA ARG A 228 4.22 8.20 2.42
C ARG A 228 3.06 7.25 2.24
N LEU A 229 2.52 7.24 1.03
CA LEU A 229 1.57 6.25 0.58
C LEU A 229 2.17 5.52 -0.62
N GLU A 230 2.03 4.21 -0.65
CA GLU A 230 2.37 3.34 -1.77
C GLU A 230 1.09 2.73 -2.34
N ARG A 231 0.99 2.65 -3.67
CA ARG A 231 -0.04 1.88 -4.37
C ARG A 231 0.62 0.79 -5.19
N VAL A 232 0.05 -0.40 -5.11
CA VAL A 232 0.43 -1.59 -5.89
C VAL A 232 -0.81 -2.18 -6.55
#